data_AF-B6VP39-F1
#
_entry.id   AF-B6VP39-F1
#
_cell.length_a   1.000
_cell.length_b   1.000
_cell.length_c   1.000
_cell.angle_alpha   90.00
_cell.angle_beta   90.00
_cell.angle_gamma   90.00
#
_symmetry.space_group_name_H-M   'P 1'
#
loop_
_entity.id
_entity.type
_entity.pdbx_description
1 polymer ?
#
loop_
_entity_poly.entity_id
_entity_poly.type
_entity_poly.pdbx_seq_one_letter_code
_entity_poly.pdbx_strand_id
1 'polypeptide(L)'
;MPSSVNRTSRTEPAGHHREFPLSLAAIDELVAEEEAEDARVLHLTANETVLSPRARAVLASPLTSRYLLEHLDMRGPSPARLGNLLLRGLDRIGTIEESATEVCRRLFGARYAEFRCLSGLHAMQTTFAALSRPGDTVMRVATKDGGHFLTELICRSFGRRSCTYVFDDTMTIDLERTREVVEKERPSLLFVDAMNYLFPFPIAELKAIAGDVPLVFDASHTLGLIAGGRFQDPLREGADLLQANTHKTFFGPQKGIILGNDRSLMEELGYTLSTGMVSSQHTASTVALLIALHEMWYDGREYAAQVIDNARRLAGALRDRGVPVVAEERGFTANHMFFVDTRPLGSGPAVIQRLVRAGVSANRAVAFNHLDTIRFGVQEITRRGYDHDDLDEAADLVAAVLLERQEPERIRPRVAELVGRRRTVRYTGDPASAAGPPARERYAPPTAPAGHPARPRWIGVRLTPLPEPVTEAECAGAQRLGRLAGAFPHQIDSSGNVSFTSTDGRLFVTGSGTYIKDLAPGDFVELTGAEGWTLHCRGDGPPSAEAYLHHLLRERVGARYVVHNHCIPGRALETSGALVIPPKEYGSVALAEAVADACQDSQVMYVRRHGLVFWAHSYDECLALIEDVRRITG
;
A
#
# COMPACT_ATOMS: atom_id res chain seq x y z
N MET A 1 24.46 -9.81 -54.98
CA MET A 1 25.41 -9.89 -53.85
C MET A 1 24.66 -9.49 -52.58
N PRO A 2 24.15 -10.41 -51.76
CA PRO A 2 23.53 -10.03 -50.51
C PRO A 2 24.63 -9.63 -49.52
N SER A 3 24.62 -8.36 -49.14
CA SER A 3 25.52 -7.73 -48.19
C SER A 3 25.45 -8.47 -46.85
N SER A 4 26.60 -8.99 -46.43
CA SER A 4 26.83 -9.62 -45.15
C SER A 4 26.46 -8.66 -44.02
N VAL A 5 25.37 -8.97 -43.32
CA VAL A 5 24.98 -8.32 -42.08
C VAL A 5 26.09 -8.57 -41.07
N ASN A 6 26.83 -7.50 -40.76
CA ASN A 6 27.91 -7.47 -39.79
C ASN A 6 27.31 -7.77 -38.40
N ARG A 7 27.32 -9.04 -37.99
CA ARG A 7 27.02 -9.41 -36.60
C ARG A 7 28.13 -8.81 -35.76
N THR A 8 27.83 -7.70 -35.10
CA THR A 8 28.64 -7.13 -34.03
C THR A 8 28.95 -8.22 -33.02
N SER A 9 30.20 -8.67 -33.05
CA SER A 9 30.78 -9.58 -32.07
C SER A 9 30.70 -8.90 -30.70
N ARG A 10 29.76 -9.31 -29.86
CA ARG A 10 30.05 -9.33 -28.43
C ARG A 10 31.28 -10.22 -28.30
N THR A 11 32.41 -9.62 -27.97
CA THR A 11 33.52 -10.36 -27.39
C THR A 11 32.94 -11.06 -26.17
N GLU A 12 32.64 -12.35 -26.29
CA GLU A 12 32.40 -13.19 -25.13
C GLU A 12 33.63 -12.97 -24.23
N PRO A 13 33.46 -12.46 -23.00
CA PRO A 13 34.59 -12.38 -22.09
C PRO A 13 35.20 -13.77 -22.05
N ALA A 14 36.52 -13.83 -22.30
CA ALA A 14 37.30 -15.05 -22.47
C ALA A 14 36.71 -16.14 -21.58
N GLY A 15 36.14 -17.17 -22.21
CA GLY A 15 35.28 -18.15 -21.57
C GLY A 15 35.99 -18.83 -20.40
N HIS A 16 35.91 -18.22 -19.22
CA HIS A 16 35.87 -18.97 -17.99
C HIS A 16 34.62 -19.80 -18.13
N HIS A 17 34.80 -21.07 -18.53
CA HIS A 17 33.81 -22.10 -18.32
C HIS A 17 33.48 -22.06 -16.83
N ARG A 18 32.49 -21.25 -16.46
CA ARG A 18 31.96 -21.24 -15.11
C ARG A 18 31.30 -22.60 -14.96
N GLU A 19 31.88 -23.45 -14.12
CA GLU A 19 31.22 -24.70 -13.76
C GLU A 19 29.89 -24.35 -13.10
N PHE A 20 28.82 -24.95 -13.62
CA PHE A 20 27.48 -24.83 -13.05
C PHE A 20 27.09 -26.17 -12.39
N PRO A 21 26.47 -26.13 -11.19
CA PRO A 21 26.10 -24.95 -10.42
C PRO A 21 27.33 -24.24 -9.83
N LEU A 22 27.21 -22.93 -9.63
CA LEU A 22 28.25 -22.14 -8.97
C LEU A 22 28.48 -22.63 -7.54
N SER A 23 29.73 -22.57 -7.07
CA SER A 23 30.03 -22.73 -5.64
C SER A 23 29.57 -21.49 -4.86
N LEU A 24 29.40 -21.61 -3.53
CA LEU A 24 29.09 -20.45 -2.67
C LEU A 24 30.17 -19.36 -2.77
N ALA A 25 31.45 -19.75 -2.84
CA ALA A 25 32.55 -18.80 -3.03
C ALA A 25 32.46 -18.05 -4.37
N ALA A 26 32.11 -18.75 -5.45
CA ALA A 26 31.89 -18.10 -6.74
C ALA A 26 30.69 -17.13 -6.70
N ILE A 27 29.65 -17.41 -5.90
CA ILE A 27 28.54 -16.47 -5.68
C ILE A 27 29.03 -15.24 -4.92
N ASP A 28 29.81 -15.40 -3.85
CA ASP A 28 30.37 -14.29 -3.08
C ASP A 28 31.26 -13.38 -3.94
N GLU A 29 32.10 -13.96 -4.80
CA GLU A 29 32.94 -13.23 -5.76
C GLU A 29 32.09 -12.41 -6.74
N LEU A 30 31.03 -13.00 -7.31
CA LEU A 30 30.15 -12.29 -8.25
C LEU A 30 29.37 -11.16 -7.61
N VAL A 31 28.92 -11.34 -6.36
CA VAL A 31 28.26 -10.28 -5.60
C VAL A 31 29.23 -9.13 -5.34
N ALA A 32 30.47 -9.43 -4.94
CA ALA A 32 31.49 -8.40 -4.72
C ALA A 32 31.89 -7.67 -6.01
N GLU A 33 31.94 -8.35 -7.16
CA GLU A 33 32.16 -7.74 -8.47
C GLU A 33 31.04 -6.75 -8.84
N GLU A 34 29.78 -7.14 -8.64
CA GLU A 34 28.62 -6.28 -8.92
C GLU A 34 28.60 -5.04 -8.01
N GLU A 35 28.86 -5.20 -6.71
CA GLU A 35 28.97 -4.07 -5.76
C GLU A 35 30.14 -3.13 -6.09
N ALA A 36 31.27 -3.68 -6.56
CA ALA A 36 32.42 -2.89 -6.98
C ALA A 36 32.17 -2.11 -8.27
N GLU A 37 31.37 -2.68 -9.19
CA GLU A 37 30.96 -2.03 -10.41
C GLU A 37 29.92 -0.93 -10.14
N ASP A 38 28.90 -1.22 -9.32
CA ASP A 38 27.89 -0.25 -8.87
C ASP A 38 28.52 1.02 -8.28
N ALA A 39 29.57 0.86 -7.48
CA ALA A 39 30.30 1.97 -6.86
C ALA A 39 31.04 2.90 -7.86
N ARG A 40 31.06 2.58 -9.16
CA ARG A 40 31.70 3.34 -10.24
C ARG A 40 30.71 3.88 -11.27
N VAL A 41 29.42 3.56 -11.14
CA VAL A 41 28.37 3.99 -12.07
C VAL A 41 27.77 5.32 -11.63
N LEU A 42 27.63 6.25 -12.57
CA LEU A 42 26.85 7.47 -12.35
C LEU A 42 25.36 7.14 -12.54
N HIS A 43 24.67 6.95 -11.42
CA HIS A 43 23.25 6.60 -11.38
C HIS A 43 22.35 7.81 -11.66
N LEU A 44 21.92 7.95 -12.91
CA LEU A 44 20.89 8.90 -13.36
C LEU A 44 19.57 8.21 -13.73
N THR A 45 19.31 7.02 -13.20
CA THR A 45 18.05 6.28 -13.37
C THR A 45 16.94 6.97 -12.58
N ALA A 46 15.76 7.23 -13.15
CA ALA A 46 14.67 7.93 -12.45
C ALA A 46 13.81 7.06 -11.50
N ASN A 47 14.09 5.76 -11.41
CA ASN A 47 13.25 4.74 -10.76
C ASN A 47 13.82 4.17 -9.45
N GLU A 48 15.00 4.61 -9.03
CA GLU A 48 15.71 4.01 -7.89
C GLU A 48 16.52 5.06 -7.13
N THR A 49 16.88 4.77 -5.88
CA THR A 49 17.78 5.62 -5.11
C THR A 49 18.41 4.80 -3.98
N VAL A 50 19.37 5.41 -3.28
CA VAL A 50 20.12 4.81 -2.18
C VAL A 50 19.45 5.02 -0.83
N LEU A 51 19.43 3.98 0.02
CA LEU A 51 19.01 4.03 1.42
C LEU A 51 20.08 4.67 2.34
N SER A 52 19.65 5.23 3.47
CA SER A 52 20.61 5.60 4.52
C SER A 52 21.30 4.36 5.10
N PRO A 53 22.51 4.51 5.68
CA PRO A 53 23.16 3.44 6.42
C PRO A 53 22.29 2.86 7.54
N ARG A 54 21.52 3.72 8.24
CA ARG A 54 20.64 3.33 9.35
C ARG A 54 19.46 2.47 8.87
N ALA A 55 18.79 2.87 7.79
CA ALA A 55 17.71 2.09 7.21
C ALA A 55 18.22 0.78 6.58
N ARG A 56 19.37 0.82 5.88
CA ARG A 56 20.01 -0.37 5.29
C ARG A 56 20.38 -1.41 6.34
N ALA A 57 20.91 -0.99 7.49
CA ALA A 57 21.32 -1.91 8.57
C ALA A 57 20.16 -2.77 9.11
N VAL A 58 18.94 -2.22 9.17
CA VAL A 58 17.77 -2.97 9.66
C VAL A 58 17.36 -4.11 8.73
N LEU A 59 17.63 -4.01 7.42
CA LEU A 59 17.32 -5.05 6.44
C LEU A 59 18.05 -6.37 6.74
N ALA A 60 19.26 -6.30 7.28
CA ALA A 60 20.05 -7.46 7.70
C ALA A 60 19.82 -7.87 9.16
N SER A 61 18.94 -7.19 9.89
CA SER A 61 18.68 -7.50 11.31
C SER A 61 17.84 -8.77 11.48
N PRO A 62 17.82 -9.39 12.69
CA PRO A 62 16.96 -10.55 12.97
C PRO A 62 15.46 -10.31 12.74
N LEU A 63 15.01 -9.05 12.60
CA LEU A 63 13.63 -8.72 12.24
C LEU A 63 13.25 -9.17 10.83
N THR A 64 14.23 -9.41 9.94
CA THR A 64 13.97 -9.91 8.58
C THR A 64 13.28 -11.28 8.61
N SER A 65 13.55 -12.08 9.64
CA SER A 65 12.96 -13.41 9.88
C SER A 65 11.73 -13.37 10.79
N ARG A 66 11.12 -12.21 11.01
CA ARG A 66 9.94 -12.05 11.88
C ARG A 66 8.73 -11.65 11.07
N TYR A 67 7.64 -12.40 11.24
CA TYR A 67 6.37 -12.17 10.58
C TYR A 67 5.57 -11.09 11.31
N LEU A 68 4.82 -10.29 10.56
CA LEU A 68 3.86 -9.34 11.09
C LEU A 68 2.79 -9.07 10.03
N LEU A 69 1.54 -9.42 10.30
CA LEU A 69 0.44 -9.38 9.32
C LEU A 69 -0.55 -8.24 9.59
N GLU A 70 -0.87 -8.01 10.86
CA GLU A 70 -1.94 -7.13 11.26
C GLU A 70 -1.64 -5.65 10.97
N HIS A 71 -2.66 -4.93 10.49
CA HIS A 71 -2.65 -3.46 10.44
C HIS A 71 -2.50 -2.88 11.84
N LEU A 72 -1.92 -1.69 11.96
CA LEU A 72 -1.72 -1.02 13.26
C LEU A 72 -3.01 -0.91 14.09
N ASP A 73 -4.14 -0.54 13.47
CA ASP A 73 -5.45 -0.47 14.12
C ASP A 73 -5.92 -1.83 14.69
N MET A 74 -5.42 -2.93 14.10
CA MET A 74 -5.68 -4.29 14.53
C MET A 74 -4.65 -4.82 15.55
N ARG A 75 -3.61 -4.07 15.90
CA ARG A 75 -2.66 -4.49 16.97
C ARG A 75 -2.96 -3.89 18.34
N GLY A 76 -4.03 -3.08 18.43
CA GLY A 76 -4.43 -2.45 19.70
C GLY A 76 -4.76 -3.49 20.79
N PRO A 77 -4.54 -3.15 22.07
CA PRO A 77 -4.74 -4.07 23.19
C PRO A 77 -6.20 -4.49 23.26
N SER A 78 -6.45 -5.79 23.13
CA SER A 78 -7.76 -6.38 23.37
C SER A 78 -7.56 -7.73 24.04
N PRO A 79 -8.11 -7.97 25.25
CA PRO A 79 -8.05 -9.27 25.90
C PRO A 79 -8.90 -10.33 25.19
N ALA A 80 -9.98 -9.93 24.51
CA ALA A 80 -10.82 -10.83 23.69
C ALA A 80 -10.10 -11.29 22.42
N ARG A 81 -9.12 -10.50 21.99
CA ARG A 81 -8.23 -10.85 20.90
C ARG A 81 -7.11 -11.68 21.51
N LEU A 82 -7.08 -12.98 21.20
CA LEU A 82 -5.94 -13.84 21.48
C LEU A 82 -4.69 -13.17 20.89
N GLY A 83 -4.00 -12.38 21.70
CA GLY A 83 -2.77 -11.73 21.29
C GLY A 83 -1.86 -12.81 20.74
N ASN A 84 -1.46 -12.67 19.48
CA ASN A 84 -0.27 -13.32 19.00
C ASN A 84 -0.29 -14.88 18.92
N LEU A 85 -1.43 -15.55 18.72
CA LEU A 85 -1.35 -16.93 18.19
C LEU A 85 -0.60 -16.96 16.84
N LEU A 86 -0.62 -15.84 16.11
CA LEU A 86 0.24 -15.61 14.95
C LEU A 86 1.57 -14.90 15.29
N LEU A 87 2.23 -15.21 16.42
CA LEU A 87 3.63 -14.84 16.80
C LEU A 87 3.77 -13.66 17.76
N ARG A 88 4.82 -13.71 18.61
CA ARG A 88 5.28 -12.67 19.56
C ARG A 88 4.99 -11.24 19.08
N GLY A 89 4.21 -10.50 19.86
CA GLY A 89 3.91 -9.08 19.64
C GLY A 89 5.19 -8.27 19.45
N LEU A 90 5.28 -7.59 18.32
CA LEU A 90 6.37 -6.68 18.01
C LEU A 90 6.00 -5.27 18.47
N ASP A 91 5.60 -5.10 19.73
CA ASP A 91 4.98 -3.86 20.25
C ASP A 91 5.83 -2.61 19.98
N ARG A 92 7.16 -2.74 20.04
CA ARG A 92 8.11 -1.65 19.75
C ARG A 92 8.04 -1.24 18.28
N ILE A 93 7.80 -2.19 17.37
CA ILE A 93 7.52 -1.90 15.96
C ILE A 93 6.16 -1.21 15.83
N GLY A 94 5.16 -1.62 16.62
CA GLY A 94 3.88 -0.91 16.73
C GLY A 94 4.05 0.57 17.07
N THR A 95 4.86 0.89 18.09
CA THR A 95 5.18 2.28 18.47
C THR A 95 5.88 3.05 17.34
N ILE A 96 6.81 2.41 16.61
CA ILE A 96 7.48 3.05 15.47
C ILE A 96 6.48 3.31 14.32
N GLU A 97 5.55 2.39 14.07
CA GLU A 97 4.48 2.56 13.07
C GLU A 97 3.51 3.69 13.46
N GLU A 98 3.12 3.80 14.73
CA GLU A 98 2.31 4.93 15.24
C GLU A 98 3.02 6.26 15.00
N SER A 99 4.31 6.33 15.31
CA SER A 99 5.14 7.52 15.06
C SER A 99 5.24 7.82 13.56
N ALA A 100 5.41 6.79 12.72
CA ALA A 100 5.46 6.95 11.28
C ALA A 100 4.12 7.42 10.69
N THR A 101 2.97 6.98 11.22
CA THR A 101 1.66 7.51 10.84
C THR A 101 1.54 9.01 11.18
N GLU A 102 2.04 9.43 12.34
CA GLU A 102 2.12 10.86 12.69
C GLU A 102 3.06 11.63 11.75
N VAL A 103 4.20 11.04 11.36
CA VAL A 103 5.09 11.62 10.34
C VAL A 103 4.36 11.78 9.00
N CYS A 104 3.62 10.76 8.54
CA CYS A 104 2.82 10.85 7.32
C CYS A 104 1.78 11.97 7.40
N ARG A 105 1.14 12.17 8.56
CA ARG A 105 0.22 13.28 8.79
C ARG A 105 0.89 14.64 8.60
N ARG A 106 2.12 14.80 9.08
CA ARG A 106 2.86 16.07 8.96
C ARG A 106 3.43 16.32 7.56
N LEU A 107 3.89 15.28 6.89
CA LEU A 107 4.46 15.37 5.54
C LEU A 107 3.37 15.57 4.47
N PHE A 108 2.31 14.77 4.53
CA PHE A 108 1.34 14.64 3.43
C PHE A 108 -0.06 15.15 3.79
N GLY A 109 -0.32 15.53 5.04
CA GLY A 109 -1.69 15.82 5.49
C GLY A 109 -2.59 14.58 5.54
N ALA A 110 -2.01 13.37 5.58
CA ALA A 110 -2.73 12.10 5.60
C ALA A 110 -3.04 11.66 7.03
N ARG A 111 -4.31 11.43 7.35
CA ARG A 111 -4.74 10.96 8.68
C ARG A 111 -4.40 9.50 8.92
N TYR A 112 -4.43 8.69 7.87
CA TYR A 112 -4.21 7.25 7.90
C TYR A 112 -3.11 6.85 6.92
N ALA A 113 -2.39 5.78 7.26
CA ALA A 113 -1.32 5.23 6.44
C ALA A 113 -1.34 3.70 6.48
N GLU A 114 -1.12 3.09 5.33
CA GLU A 114 -1.01 1.64 5.15
C GLU A 114 0.40 1.32 4.64
N PHE A 115 1.19 0.64 5.48
CA PHE A 115 2.60 0.32 5.25
C PHE A 115 2.82 -1.12 4.76
N ARG A 116 1.78 -1.95 4.72
CA ARG A 116 1.90 -3.39 4.44
C ARG A 116 2.08 -3.71 2.96
N CYS A 117 1.84 -2.76 2.06
CA CYS A 117 2.08 -2.95 0.62
C CYS A 117 3.55 -3.29 0.33
N LEU A 118 3.78 -4.31 -0.49
CA LEU A 118 5.11 -4.85 -0.77
C LEU A 118 5.81 -4.17 -1.95
N SER A 119 5.08 -3.41 -2.76
CA SER A 119 5.57 -2.60 -3.88
C SER A 119 4.49 -1.59 -4.27
N GLY A 120 4.80 -0.61 -5.12
CA GLY A 120 3.77 0.28 -5.68
C GLY A 120 2.76 -0.45 -6.56
N LEU A 121 3.16 -1.53 -7.23
CA LEU A 121 2.21 -2.39 -7.97
C LEU A 121 1.27 -3.14 -7.02
N HIS A 122 1.77 -3.61 -5.87
CA HIS A 122 0.91 -4.20 -4.86
C HIS A 122 -0.07 -3.17 -4.27
N ALA A 123 0.36 -1.92 -4.09
CA ALA A 123 -0.55 -0.83 -3.72
C ALA A 123 -1.65 -0.63 -4.79
N MET A 124 -1.28 -0.58 -6.08
CA MET A 124 -2.23 -0.47 -7.20
C MET A 124 -3.24 -1.63 -7.22
N GLN A 125 -2.77 -2.87 -7.08
CA GLN A 125 -3.62 -4.06 -7.03
C GLN A 125 -4.60 -4.00 -5.86
N THR A 126 -4.12 -3.58 -4.69
CA THR A 126 -4.95 -3.40 -3.49
C THR A 126 -6.05 -2.38 -3.73
N THR A 127 -5.70 -1.22 -4.27
CA THR A 127 -6.64 -0.16 -4.61
C THR A 127 -7.70 -0.62 -5.61
N PHE A 128 -7.31 -1.35 -6.66
CA PHE A 128 -8.25 -1.86 -7.66
C PHE A 128 -9.18 -2.93 -7.09
N ALA A 129 -8.64 -3.82 -6.26
CA ALA A 129 -9.40 -4.86 -5.58
C ALA A 129 -10.41 -4.28 -4.58
N ALA A 130 -10.03 -3.19 -3.90
CA ALA A 130 -10.88 -2.53 -2.92
C ALA A 130 -11.95 -1.64 -3.58
N LEU A 131 -11.56 -0.76 -4.52
CA LEU A 131 -12.38 0.37 -4.95
C LEU A 131 -13.09 0.19 -6.30
N SER A 132 -12.92 -0.95 -6.96
CA SER A 132 -13.62 -1.25 -8.22
C SER A 132 -14.12 -2.68 -8.24
N ARG A 133 -14.98 -3.02 -9.21
CA ARG A 133 -15.54 -4.36 -9.43
C ARG A 133 -15.37 -4.81 -10.90
N PRO A 134 -15.41 -6.12 -11.20
CA PRO A 134 -15.39 -6.57 -12.59
C PRO A 134 -16.51 -5.90 -13.39
N GLY A 135 -16.20 -5.38 -14.58
CA GLY A 135 -17.10 -4.60 -15.42
C GLY A 135 -17.01 -3.08 -15.25
N ASP A 136 -16.44 -2.60 -14.14
CA ASP A 136 -16.23 -1.17 -13.91
C ASP A 136 -15.25 -0.55 -14.93
N THR A 137 -15.36 0.76 -15.13
CA THR A 137 -14.41 1.55 -15.92
C THR A 137 -13.48 2.34 -15.01
N VAL A 138 -12.17 2.15 -15.20
CA VAL A 138 -11.14 2.96 -14.54
C VAL A 138 -10.58 4.00 -15.51
N MET A 139 -10.56 5.27 -15.11
CA MET A 139 -9.93 6.34 -15.90
C MET A 139 -8.45 6.44 -15.55
N ARG A 140 -7.56 6.34 -16.54
CA ARG A 140 -6.10 6.31 -16.34
C ARG A 140 -5.35 7.24 -17.29
N VAL A 141 -4.08 7.51 -17.00
CA VAL A 141 -3.18 8.15 -17.98
C VAL A 141 -2.80 7.13 -19.05
N ALA A 142 -2.88 7.51 -20.33
CA ALA A 142 -2.49 6.61 -21.42
C ALA A 142 -0.96 6.47 -21.48
N THR A 143 -0.45 5.30 -21.87
CA THR A 143 1.00 5.07 -21.99
C THR A 143 1.67 6.05 -22.97
N LYS A 144 0.98 6.44 -24.05
CA LYS A 144 1.46 7.45 -25.02
C LYS A 144 1.65 8.85 -24.41
N ASP A 145 0.92 9.14 -23.34
CA ASP A 145 0.95 10.40 -22.58
C ASP A 145 1.78 10.25 -21.29
N GLY A 146 2.54 9.16 -21.15
CA GLY A 146 3.43 8.91 -20.01
C GLY A 146 2.84 8.07 -18.88
N GLY A 147 1.63 7.54 -19.05
CA GLY A 147 1.00 6.62 -18.12
C GLY A 147 1.80 5.34 -17.89
N HIS A 148 1.69 4.74 -16.71
CA HIS A 148 2.39 3.49 -16.40
C HIS A 148 1.85 2.31 -17.23
N PHE A 149 2.74 1.54 -17.87
CA PHE A 149 2.36 0.54 -18.87
C PHE A 149 1.58 -0.66 -18.28
N LEU A 150 1.77 -0.96 -16.99
CA LEU A 150 1.05 -2.04 -16.32
C LEU A 150 -0.38 -1.66 -15.91
N THR A 151 -0.75 -0.38 -15.88
CA THR A 151 -2.05 0.06 -15.32
C THR A 151 -3.21 -0.47 -16.16
N GLU A 152 -3.08 -0.48 -17.49
CA GLU A 152 -4.05 -1.11 -18.38
C GLU A 152 -4.09 -2.63 -18.23
N LEU A 153 -2.93 -3.27 -18.08
CA LEU A 153 -2.85 -4.72 -17.89
C LEU A 153 -3.49 -5.14 -16.57
N ILE A 154 -3.31 -4.36 -15.50
CA ILE A 154 -3.94 -4.57 -14.20
C ILE A 154 -5.45 -4.33 -14.29
N CYS A 155 -5.93 -3.30 -15.01
CA CYS A 155 -7.37 -3.15 -15.29
C CYS A 155 -7.92 -4.46 -15.88
N ARG A 156 -7.30 -4.97 -16.95
CA ARG A 156 -7.75 -6.17 -17.65
C ARG A 156 -7.65 -7.44 -16.81
N SER A 157 -6.58 -7.63 -16.04
CA SER A 157 -6.40 -8.83 -15.21
C SER A 157 -7.41 -8.89 -14.07
N PHE A 158 -7.86 -7.74 -13.58
CA PHE A 158 -8.98 -7.65 -12.65
C PHE A 158 -10.34 -7.66 -13.38
N GLY A 159 -10.42 -7.73 -14.70
CA GLY A 159 -11.70 -7.71 -15.43
C GLY A 159 -12.41 -6.35 -15.41
N ARG A 160 -11.64 -5.25 -15.33
CA ARG A 160 -12.11 -3.86 -15.46
C ARG A 160 -11.85 -3.37 -16.88
N ARG A 161 -12.72 -2.48 -17.37
CA ARG A 161 -12.44 -1.66 -18.56
C ARG A 161 -11.59 -0.46 -18.15
N SER A 162 -10.95 0.20 -19.12
CA SER A 162 -10.28 1.47 -18.88
C SER A 162 -10.63 2.51 -19.94
N CYS A 163 -10.82 3.75 -19.54
CA CYS A 163 -10.78 4.93 -20.40
C CYS A 163 -9.56 5.80 -20.05
N THR A 164 -9.29 6.85 -20.82
CA THR A 164 -8.06 7.64 -20.65
C THR A 164 -8.33 9.13 -20.51
N TYR A 165 -7.55 9.81 -19.67
CA TYR A 165 -7.44 11.28 -19.70
C TYR A 165 -6.97 11.75 -21.08
N VAL A 166 -7.41 12.94 -21.47
CA VAL A 166 -6.96 13.58 -22.70
C VAL A 166 -5.88 14.58 -22.34
N PHE A 167 -4.77 14.56 -23.07
CA PHE A 167 -3.66 15.51 -22.89
C PHE A 167 -3.60 16.49 -24.05
N ASP A 168 -3.13 17.71 -23.76
CA ASP A 168 -2.79 18.72 -24.75
C ASP A 168 -1.30 18.68 -25.14
N ASP A 169 -0.93 19.54 -26.10
CA ASP A 169 0.44 19.63 -26.60
C ASP A 169 1.44 20.21 -25.58
N THR A 170 0.96 20.76 -24.46
CA THR A 170 1.81 21.28 -23.38
C THR A 170 2.17 20.20 -22.34
N MET A 171 1.78 18.94 -22.57
CA MET A 171 2.00 17.81 -21.67
C MET A 171 1.19 17.90 -20.37
N THR A 172 0.04 18.59 -20.38
CA THR A 172 -0.92 18.58 -19.28
C THR A 172 -2.26 17.96 -19.70
N ILE A 173 -3.10 17.65 -18.72
CA ILE A 173 -4.45 17.13 -18.96
C ILE A 173 -5.33 18.27 -19.49
N ASP A 174 -5.93 18.04 -20.66
CA ASP A 174 -6.98 18.87 -21.23
C ASP A 174 -8.29 18.57 -20.48
N LEU A 175 -8.70 19.52 -19.63
CA LEU A 175 -9.84 19.35 -18.72
C LEU A 175 -11.18 19.23 -19.46
N GLU A 176 -11.38 19.96 -20.55
CA GLU A 176 -12.66 19.99 -21.25
C GLU A 176 -12.86 18.70 -22.04
N ARG A 177 -11.85 18.26 -22.79
CA ARG A 177 -11.91 16.97 -23.50
C ARG A 177 -11.94 15.79 -22.53
N THR A 178 -11.32 15.94 -21.37
CA THR A 178 -11.41 14.94 -20.28
C THR A 178 -12.83 14.87 -19.70
N ARG A 179 -13.51 16.01 -19.53
CA ARG A 179 -14.92 16.06 -19.09
C ARG A 179 -15.83 15.27 -20.03
N GLU A 180 -15.69 15.46 -21.34
CA GLU A 180 -16.46 14.72 -22.35
C GLU A 180 -16.28 13.20 -22.18
N VAL A 181 -15.06 12.73 -21.90
CA VAL A 181 -14.77 11.31 -21.66
C VAL A 181 -15.39 10.84 -20.34
N VAL A 182 -15.32 11.62 -19.26
CA VAL A 182 -15.94 11.28 -17.97
C VAL A 182 -17.45 11.13 -18.12
N GLU A 183 -18.11 12.06 -18.79
CA GLU A 183 -19.56 12.04 -19.01
C GLU A 183 -20.01 10.84 -19.86
N LYS A 184 -19.20 10.48 -20.87
CA LYS A 184 -19.46 9.35 -21.78
C LYS A 184 -19.19 8.00 -21.12
N GLU A 185 -18.03 7.82 -20.51
CA GLU A 185 -17.55 6.51 -20.04
C GLU A 185 -17.94 6.20 -18.60
N ARG A 186 -18.32 7.24 -17.82
CA ARG A 186 -18.75 7.16 -16.42
C ARG A 186 -17.82 6.28 -15.56
N PRO A 187 -16.54 6.65 -15.42
CA PRO A 187 -15.60 5.88 -14.63
C PRO A 187 -16.04 5.78 -13.16
N SER A 188 -15.83 4.62 -12.53
CA SER A 188 -16.05 4.43 -11.09
C SER A 188 -14.79 4.67 -10.26
N LEU A 189 -13.64 4.88 -10.92
CA LEU A 189 -12.36 5.19 -10.29
C LEU A 189 -11.53 6.08 -11.22
N LEU A 190 -11.05 7.21 -10.71
CA LEU A 190 -10.05 8.05 -11.35
C LEU A 190 -8.67 7.66 -10.83
N PHE A 191 -7.78 7.23 -11.70
CA PHE A 191 -6.46 6.73 -11.34
C PHE A 191 -5.36 7.52 -12.07
N VAL A 192 -4.85 8.55 -11.42
CA VAL A 192 -3.79 9.42 -11.96
C VAL A 192 -2.44 8.79 -11.66
N ASP A 193 -1.94 7.99 -12.60
CA ASP A 193 -0.67 7.28 -12.51
C ASP A 193 0.16 7.45 -13.78
N ALA A 194 1.29 8.14 -13.65
CA ALA A 194 2.22 8.40 -14.72
C ALA A 194 3.66 8.08 -14.30
N MET A 195 4.40 7.43 -15.20
CA MET A 195 5.84 7.23 -15.05
C MET A 195 6.66 8.29 -15.80
N ASN A 196 6.07 8.98 -16.78
CA ASN A 196 6.74 10.03 -17.56
C ASN A 196 5.91 11.30 -17.55
N TYR A 197 6.22 12.22 -16.64
CA TYR A 197 5.60 13.54 -16.54
C TYR A 197 6.59 14.54 -15.94
N LEU A 198 6.45 15.82 -16.26
CA LEU A 198 7.38 16.86 -15.81
C LEU A 198 6.76 17.86 -14.83
N PHE A 199 5.43 17.94 -14.83
CA PHE A 199 4.68 19.03 -14.18
C PHE A 199 3.51 18.49 -13.36
N PRO A 200 2.99 19.28 -12.40
CA PRO A 200 1.80 18.95 -11.64
C PRO A 200 0.57 18.62 -12.49
N PHE A 201 -0.28 17.75 -11.96
CA PHE A 201 -1.59 17.42 -12.51
C PHE A 201 -2.70 18.27 -11.88
N PRO A 202 -3.77 18.63 -12.63
CA PRO A 202 -4.89 19.46 -12.15
C PRO A 202 -5.89 18.64 -11.30
N ILE A 203 -5.49 18.22 -10.11
CA ILE A 203 -6.27 17.28 -9.26
C ILE A 203 -7.59 17.87 -8.79
N ALA A 204 -7.61 19.15 -8.40
CA ALA A 204 -8.81 19.82 -7.91
C ALA A 204 -9.88 19.91 -9.01
N GLU A 205 -9.45 20.23 -10.23
CA GLU A 205 -10.32 20.33 -11.40
C GLU A 205 -10.83 18.95 -11.84
N LEU A 206 -9.98 17.92 -11.80
CA LEU A 206 -10.40 16.53 -12.05
C LEU A 206 -11.43 16.06 -11.03
N LYS A 207 -11.23 16.34 -9.74
CA LYS A 207 -12.20 15.99 -8.70
C LYS A 207 -13.53 16.73 -8.90
N ALA A 208 -13.49 18.01 -9.29
CA ALA A 208 -14.69 18.78 -9.61
C ALA A 208 -15.46 18.24 -10.83
N ILE A 209 -14.75 17.69 -11.84
CA ILE A 209 -15.38 17.01 -12.99
C ILE A 209 -16.04 15.70 -12.56
N ALA A 210 -15.38 14.93 -11.69
CA ALA A 210 -15.78 13.56 -11.36
C ALA A 210 -16.81 13.46 -10.21
N GLY A 211 -16.92 14.48 -9.36
CA GLY A 211 -17.80 14.48 -8.19
C GLY A 211 -17.36 13.46 -7.14
N ASP A 212 -18.28 12.58 -6.73
CA ASP A 212 -18.06 11.60 -5.66
C ASP A 212 -17.21 10.39 -6.08
N VAL A 213 -16.84 10.29 -7.35
CA VAL A 213 -15.97 9.21 -7.83
C VAL A 213 -14.61 9.30 -7.13
N PRO A 214 -14.09 8.21 -6.53
CA PRO A 214 -12.77 8.22 -5.89
C PRO A 214 -11.66 8.57 -6.88
N LEU A 215 -10.76 9.46 -6.48
CA LEU A 215 -9.55 9.85 -7.19
C LEU A 215 -8.33 9.37 -6.42
N VAL A 216 -7.54 8.53 -7.08
CA VAL A 216 -6.28 8.01 -6.56
C VAL A 216 -5.14 8.65 -7.33
N PHE A 217 -4.21 9.27 -6.60
CA PHE A 217 -2.98 9.81 -7.15
C PHE A 217 -1.81 8.87 -6.86
N ASP A 218 -1.16 8.35 -7.90
CA ASP A 218 0.08 7.58 -7.76
C ASP A 218 1.29 8.52 -7.75
N ALA A 219 1.78 8.81 -6.54
CA ALA A 219 2.93 9.64 -6.27
C ALA A 219 4.26 8.89 -6.40
N SER A 220 4.34 7.69 -6.98
CA SER A 220 5.57 6.87 -6.96
C SER A 220 6.83 7.64 -7.35
N HIS A 221 6.76 8.45 -8.40
CA HIS A 221 7.88 9.23 -8.90
C HIS A 221 8.15 10.51 -8.08
N THR A 222 7.16 11.07 -7.40
CA THR A 222 7.23 12.40 -6.77
C THR A 222 6.98 12.39 -5.26
N LEU A 223 6.83 11.22 -4.62
CA LEU A 223 6.51 11.08 -3.20
C LEU A 223 7.48 11.87 -2.31
N GLY A 224 8.78 11.84 -2.60
CA GLY A 224 9.77 12.62 -1.84
C GLY A 224 9.64 14.13 -2.05
N LEU A 225 9.23 14.57 -3.25
CA LEU A 225 9.02 15.98 -3.55
C LEU A 225 7.73 16.53 -2.93
N ILE A 226 6.68 15.71 -2.90
CA ILE A 226 5.42 16.01 -2.20
C ILE A 226 5.69 16.09 -0.69
N ALA A 227 6.42 15.12 -0.13
CA ALA A 227 6.82 15.11 1.29
C ALA A 227 7.61 16.38 1.67
N GLY A 228 8.55 16.80 0.81
CA GLY A 228 9.33 18.02 1.00
C GLY A 228 8.57 19.33 0.72
N GLY A 229 7.31 19.25 0.26
CA GLY A 229 6.50 20.41 -0.08
C GLY A 229 7.00 21.23 -1.28
N ARG A 230 7.65 20.56 -2.24
CA ARG A 230 8.22 21.18 -3.45
C ARG A 230 7.54 20.74 -4.75
N PHE A 231 6.49 19.95 -4.65
CA PHE A 231 5.61 19.57 -5.76
C PHE A 231 4.15 19.85 -5.36
N GLN A 232 3.18 19.33 -6.11
CA GLN A 232 1.75 19.46 -5.77
C GLN A 232 1.38 18.76 -4.45
N ASP A 233 0.19 19.01 -3.93
CA ASP A 233 -0.31 18.48 -2.65
C ASP A 233 -1.62 17.69 -2.84
N PRO A 234 -1.57 16.47 -3.43
CA PRO A 234 -2.75 15.82 -4.02
C PRO A 234 -3.90 15.61 -3.04
N LEU A 235 -3.61 15.21 -1.79
CA LEU A 235 -4.65 14.99 -0.78
C LEU A 235 -5.38 16.28 -0.39
N ARG A 236 -4.67 17.41 -0.39
CA ARG A 236 -5.27 18.74 -0.12
C ARG A 236 -5.96 19.31 -1.35
N GLU A 237 -5.53 18.90 -2.54
CA GLU A 237 -6.14 19.24 -3.83
C GLU A 237 -7.39 18.40 -4.14
N GLY A 238 -7.70 17.37 -3.34
CA GLY A 238 -8.95 16.61 -3.44
C GLY A 238 -8.81 15.14 -3.85
N ALA A 239 -7.60 14.61 -3.98
CA ALA A 239 -7.39 13.17 -4.10
C ALA A 239 -7.87 12.45 -2.82
N ASP A 240 -8.64 11.39 -2.99
CA ASP A 240 -9.14 10.57 -1.87
C ASP A 240 -8.02 9.70 -1.29
N LEU A 241 -7.12 9.23 -2.17
CA LEU A 241 -5.96 8.42 -1.81
C LEU A 241 -4.71 8.90 -2.54
N LEU A 242 -3.58 8.81 -1.85
CA LEU A 242 -2.25 8.93 -2.41
C LEU A 242 -1.54 7.60 -2.20
N GLN A 243 -1.11 6.94 -3.28
CA GLN A 243 -0.27 5.74 -3.20
C GLN A 243 1.07 5.97 -3.87
N ALA A 244 2.09 5.19 -3.50
CA ALA A 244 3.42 5.36 -4.11
C ALA A 244 4.35 4.17 -3.86
N ASN A 245 5.32 4.00 -4.77
CA ASN A 245 6.60 3.36 -4.48
C ASN A 245 7.44 4.21 -3.53
N THR A 246 8.16 3.58 -2.61
CA THR A 246 8.94 4.28 -1.57
C THR A 246 10.44 4.30 -1.83
N HIS A 247 10.89 4.22 -3.08
CA HIS A 247 12.30 4.03 -3.45
C HIS A 247 12.71 4.79 -4.72
N LYS A 248 12.03 5.90 -5.04
CA LYS A 248 12.35 6.78 -6.17
C LYS A 248 12.84 8.13 -5.64
N THR A 249 12.03 9.19 -5.69
CA THR A 249 12.35 10.44 -4.98
C THR A 249 12.15 10.30 -3.48
N PHE A 250 11.24 9.45 -3.03
CA PHE A 250 11.24 9.03 -1.63
C PHE A 250 12.32 7.97 -1.44
N PHE A 251 13.20 8.19 -0.48
CA PHE A 251 14.47 7.46 -0.37
C PHE A 251 14.44 6.33 0.66
N GLY A 252 13.33 5.58 0.65
CA GLY A 252 13.11 4.38 1.46
C GLY A 252 13.41 3.08 0.72
N PRO A 253 13.04 1.93 1.32
CA PRO A 253 13.28 0.62 0.73
C PRO A 253 12.29 0.36 -0.41
N GLN A 254 12.52 -0.71 -1.17
CA GLN A 254 11.58 -1.16 -2.21
C GLN A 254 10.28 -1.70 -1.58
N LYS A 255 9.32 -0.79 -1.36
CA LYS A 255 7.96 -1.05 -0.84
C LYS A 255 6.92 -0.14 -1.53
N GLY A 256 5.66 -0.35 -1.16
CA GLY A 256 4.55 0.56 -1.45
C GLY A 256 3.98 1.17 -0.17
N ILE A 257 3.32 2.32 -0.31
CA ILE A 257 2.55 2.97 0.76
C ILE A 257 1.22 3.47 0.18
N ILE A 258 0.15 3.43 0.99
CA ILE A 258 -1.12 4.09 0.69
C ILE A 258 -1.47 5.04 1.84
N LEU A 259 -1.86 6.26 1.50
CA LEU A 259 -2.17 7.37 2.40
C LEU A 259 -3.57 7.90 2.06
N GLY A 260 -4.33 8.28 3.10
CA GLY A 260 -5.68 8.79 2.90
C GLY A 260 -6.25 9.49 4.12
N ASN A 261 -7.36 10.19 3.91
CA ASN A 261 -8.07 10.94 4.95
C ASN A 261 -9.47 10.38 5.27
N ASP A 262 -10.04 9.62 4.35
CA ASP A 262 -11.29 8.91 4.57
C ASP A 262 -11.04 7.59 5.32
N ARG A 263 -11.71 7.41 6.46
CA ARG A 263 -11.53 6.20 7.28
C ARG A 263 -12.05 4.96 6.56
N SER A 264 -13.24 5.06 5.96
CA SER A 264 -13.93 3.92 5.34
C SER A 264 -13.13 3.37 4.16
N LEU A 265 -12.55 4.23 3.31
CA LEU A 265 -11.68 3.83 2.21
C LEU A 265 -10.41 3.15 2.73
N MET A 266 -9.78 3.69 3.77
CA MET A 266 -8.55 3.13 4.33
C MET A 266 -8.76 1.79 5.03
N GLU A 267 -9.91 1.60 5.69
CA GLU A 267 -10.30 0.29 6.22
C GLU A 267 -10.66 -0.69 5.12
N GLU A 268 -11.30 -0.22 4.04
CA GLU A 268 -11.60 -1.06 2.90
C GLU A 268 -10.33 -1.62 2.25
N LEU A 269 -9.31 -0.78 2.08
CA LEU A 269 -7.97 -1.18 1.62
C LEU A 269 -7.30 -2.14 2.60
N GLY A 270 -7.32 -1.81 3.90
CA GLY A 270 -6.71 -2.64 4.93
C GLY A 270 -7.34 -4.03 5.01
N TYR A 271 -8.66 -4.11 4.80
CA TYR A 271 -9.41 -5.36 4.80
C TYR A 271 -8.99 -6.19 3.59
N THR A 272 -9.05 -5.60 2.41
CA THR A 272 -8.63 -6.24 1.15
C THR A 272 -7.20 -6.77 1.24
N LEU A 273 -6.29 -6.03 1.89
CA LEU A 273 -4.94 -6.51 2.16
C LEU A 273 -4.94 -7.79 3.01
N SER A 274 -5.65 -7.75 4.13
CA SER A 274 -5.67 -8.80 5.14
C SER A 274 -6.37 -10.09 4.65
N THR A 275 -7.26 -10.00 3.67
CA THR A 275 -8.07 -11.14 3.19
C THR A 275 -7.57 -11.81 1.93
N GLY A 276 -6.34 -11.51 1.49
CA GLY A 276 -5.76 -12.27 0.38
C GLY A 276 -4.64 -11.60 -0.41
N MET A 277 -4.22 -10.38 -0.07
CA MET A 277 -3.16 -9.70 -0.81
C MET A 277 -1.83 -9.69 -0.06
N VAL A 278 -1.84 -9.66 1.28
CA VAL A 278 -0.62 -9.68 2.08
C VAL A 278 -0.71 -10.71 3.20
N SER A 279 0.35 -11.50 3.36
CA SER A 279 0.50 -12.48 4.44
C SER A 279 1.48 -11.99 5.52
N SER A 280 2.48 -11.19 5.14
CA SER A 280 3.35 -10.45 6.06
C SER A 280 3.85 -9.18 5.40
N GLN A 281 4.00 -8.12 6.17
CA GLN A 281 4.49 -6.83 5.67
C GLN A 281 6.01 -6.77 5.45
N HIS A 282 6.73 -7.86 5.71
CA HIS A 282 8.19 -7.94 5.70
C HIS A 282 8.79 -6.98 6.74
N THR A 283 8.74 -7.36 8.02
CA THR A 283 9.01 -6.51 9.18
C THR A 283 10.27 -5.64 9.03
N ALA A 284 11.43 -6.20 8.69
CA ALA A 284 12.66 -5.41 8.53
C ALA A 284 12.56 -4.35 7.42
N SER A 285 11.98 -4.71 6.27
CA SER A 285 11.76 -3.77 5.17
C SER A 285 10.74 -2.69 5.55
N THR A 286 9.69 -3.04 6.30
CA THR A 286 8.77 -2.04 6.84
C THR A 286 9.49 -1.09 7.80
N VAL A 287 10.27 -1.59 8.77
CA VAL A 287 11.02 -0.72 9.69
C VAL A 287 11.99 0.19 8.96
N ALA A 288 12.65 -0.29 7.90
CA ALA A 288 13.49 0.55 7.04
C ALA A 288 12.69 1.69 6.37
N LEU A 289 11.44 1.43 5.95
CA LEU A 289 10.52 2.46 5.45
C LEU A 289 10.15 3.46 6.56
N LEU A 290 9.88 2.99 7.77
CA LEU A 290 9.54 3.88 8.89
C LEU A 290 10.74 4.80 9.25
N ILE A 291 11.97 4.29 9.20
CA ILE A 291 13.18 5.11 9.37
C ILE A 291 13.27 6.16 8.25
N ALA A 292 13.11 5.75 6.99
CA ALA A 292 13.15 6.68 5.86
C ALA A 292 12.06 7.77 5.92
N LEU A 293 10.88 7.47 6.48
CA LEU A 293 9.84 8.47 6.75
C LEU A 293 10.33 9.52 7.75
N HIS A 294 11.01 9.12 8.82
CA HIS A 294 11.57 10.06 9.79
C HIS A 294 12.73 10.87 9.19
N GLU A 295 13.59 10.27 8.38
CA GLU A 295 14.64 10.99 7.63
C GLU A 295 14.03 12.04 6.69
N MET A 296 12.98 11.67 5.95
CA MET A 296 12.23 12.61 5.11
C MET A 296 11.54 13.71 5.93
N TRP A 297 11.10 13.40 7.15
CA TRP A 297 10.58 14.41 8.07
C TRP A 297 11.63 15.44 8.47
N TYR A 298 12.87 15.03 8.76
CA TYR A 298 13.93 15.96 9.13
C TYR A 298 14.45 16.76 7.93
N ASP A 299 14.75 16.08 6.83
CA ASP A 299 15.57 16.65 5.76
C ASP A 299 14.82 16.88 4.45
N GLY A 300 13.57 16.38 4.34
CA GLY A 300 12.84 16.27 3.07
C GLY A 300 12.60 17.60 2.36
N ARG A 301 12.43 18.71 3.11
CA ARG A 301 12.22 20.04 2.53
C ARG A 301 13.44 20.54 1.77
N GLU A 302 14.63 20.37 2.35
CA GLU A 302 15.89 20.77 1.72
C GLU A 302 16.21 19.82 0.56
N TYR A 303 16.13 18.51 0.81
CA TYR A 303 16.33 17.48 -0.20
C TYR A 303 15.47 17.72 -1.45
N ALA A 304 14.15 17.89 -1.30
CA ALA A 304 13.24 18.07 -2.42
C ALA A 304 13.55 19.34 -3.22
N ALA A 305 14.00 20.42 -2.55
CA ALA A 305 14.41 21.65 -3.23
C ALA A 305 15.67 21.39 -4.06
N GLN A 306 16.66 20.73 -3.48
CA GLN A 306 17.91 20.41 -4.15
C GLN A 306 17.70 19.45 -5.32
N VAL A 307 16.78 18.49 -5.23
CA VAL A 307 16.49 17.58 -6.33
C VAL A 307 15.97 18.33 -7.56
N ILE A 308 15.04 19.27 -7.38
CA ILE A 308 14.48 20.04 -8.51
C ILE A 308 15.53 21.01 -9.07
N ASP A 309 16.30 21.66 -8.18
CA ASP A 309 17.40 22.54 -8.58
C ASP A 309 18.45 21.78 -9.41
N ASN A 310 18.90 20.62 -8.93
CA ASN A 310 19.83 19.75 -9.64
C ASN A 310 19.28 19.25 -10.98
N ALA A 311 17.99 18.91 -11.05
CA ALA A 311 17.38 18.43 -12.29
C ALA A 311 17.38 19.53 -13.35
N ARG A 312 17.02 20.75 -12.97
CA ARG A 312 17.07 21.93 -13.84
C ARG A 312 18.49 22.31 -14.23
N ARG A 313 19.44 22.25 -13.28
CA ARG A 313 20.85 22.56 -13.54
C ARG A 313 21.43 21.60 -14.57
N LEU A 314 21.26 20.29 -14.37
CA LEU A 314 21.78 19.28 -15.30
C LEU A 314 21.10 19.35 -16.68
N ALA A 315 19.78 19.54 -16.71
CA ALA A 315 19.04 19.73 -17.95
C ALA A 315 19.54 20.97 -18.73
N GLY A 316 19.66 22.12 -18.07
CA GLY A 316 20.18 23.34 -18.69
C GLY A 316 21.63 23.20 -19.16
N ALA A 317 22.50 22.60 -18.34
CA ALA A 317 23.90 22.37 -18.68
C ALA A 317 24.08 21.44 -19.89
N LEU A 318 23.21 20.44 -20.06
CA LEU A 318 23.18 19.58 -21.25
C LEU A 318 22.68 20.34 -22.48
N ARG A 319 21.62 21.13 -22.33
CA ARG A 319 21.08 22.01 -23.39
C ARG A 319 22.16 22.95 -23.91
N ASP A 320 22.89 23.62 -23.02
CA ASP A 320 23.96 24.56 -23.36
C ASP A 320 25.10 23.90 -24.17
N ARG A 321 25.25 22.57 -24.06
CA ARG A 321 26.24 21.78 -24.80
C ARG A 321 25.72 21.25 -26.15
N GLY A 322 24.47 21.54 -26.48
CA GLY A 322 23.79 21.14 -27.73
C GLY A 322 23.00 19.84 -27.63
N VAL A 323 22.74 19.32 -26.42
CA VAL A 323 21.88 18.15 -26.24
C VAL A 323 20.41 18.57 -26.34
N PRO A 324 19.57 17.86 -27.11
CA PRO A 324 18.16 18.20 -27.30
C PRO A 324 17.31 17.83 -26.08
N VAL A 325 17.21 18.74 -25.12
CA VAL A 325 16.41 18.56 -23.89
C VAL A 325 14.97 19.00 -24.13
N VAL A 326 14.01 18.22 -23.63
CA VAL A 326 12.58 18.45 -23.79
C VAL A 326 12.06 19.50 -22.79
N ALA A 327 11.02 20.26 -23.19
CA ALA A 327 10.30 21.25 -22.39
C ALA A 327 11.14 22.45 -21.91
N GLU A 328 12.10 22.90 -22.72
CA GLU A 328 12.93 24.09 -22.44
C GLU A 328 12.09 25.33 -22.17
N GLU A 329 11.03 25.54 -22.96
CA GLU A 329 10.10 26.66 -22.86
C GLU A 329 9.32 26.71 -21.53
N ARG A 330 9.34 25.61 -20.77
CA ARG A 330 8.72 25.48 -19.44
C ARG A 330 9.75 25.29 -18.32
N GLY A 331 11.03 25.54 -18.57
CA GLY A 331 12.10 25.38 -17.59
C GLY A 331 12.50 23.93 -17.32
N PHE A 332 12.37 23.06 -18.34
CA PHE A 332 12.73 21.64 -18.39
C PHE A 332 11.90 20.71 -17.51
N THR A 333 11.77 21.02 -16.22
CA THR A 333 11.07 20.16 -15.26
C THR A 333 10.64 20.90 -14.00
N ALA A 334 9.58 20.39 -13.36
CA ALA A 334 9.20 20.74 -11.99
C ALA A 334 9.42 19.56 -11.02
N ASN A 335 10.09 18.49 -11.45
CA ASN A 335 10.39 17.32 -10.61
C ASN A 335 11.84 16.84 -10.75
N HIS A 336 12.11 15.59 -10.37
CA HIS A 336 13.46 15.01 -10.32
C HIS A 336 13.98 14.48 -11.66
N MET A 337 13.13 14.45 -12.69
CA MET A 337 13.46 13.87 -13.98
C MET A 337 13.33 14.87 -15.11
N PHE A 338 14.09 14.62 -16.17
CA PHE A 338 14.04 15.37 -17.43
C PHE A 338 14.30 14.40 -18.58
N PHE A 339 13.99 14.83 -19.80
CA PHE A 339 14.03 13.98 -20.98
C PHE A 339 14.91 14.60 -22.07
N VAL A 340 15.66 13.75 -22.76
CA VAL A 340 16.44 14.09 -23.96
C VAL A 340 15.82 13.39 -25.15
N ASP A 341 15.48 14.14 -26.20
CA ASP A 341 14.98 13.60 -27.47
C ASP A 341 16.09 12.83 -28.18
N THR A 342 15.89 11.55 -28.47
CA THR A 342 16.93 10.74 -29.12
C THR A 342 16.94 10.89 -30.63
N ARG A 343 15.88 11.41 -31.27
CA ARG A 343 15.78 11.49 -32.74
C ARG A 343 17.00 12.17 -33.40
N PRO A 344 17.61 13.24 -32.84
CA PRO A 344 18.81 13.85 -33.40
C PRO A 344 20.11 13.10 -33.07
N LEU A 345 20.08 12.17 -32.12
CA LEU A 345 21.25 11.50 -31.53
C LEU A 345 21.44 10.06 -32.04
N GLY A 346 20.40 9.47 -32.65
CA GLY A 346 20.39 8.09 -33.14
C GLY A 346 19.27 7.26 -32.51
N SER A 347 19.25 5.95 -32.75
CA SER A 347 18.22 5.09 -32.16
C SER A 347 18.33 5.07 -30.63
N GLY A 348 17.20 5.16 -29.91
CA GLY A 348 17.19 5.12 -28.44
C GLY A 348 17.97 3.95 -27.83
N PRO A 349 17.87 2.70 -28.36
CA PRO A 349 18.69 1.58 -27.88
C PRO A 349 20.20 1.81 -28.02
N ALA A 350 20.65 2.37 -29.14
CA ALA A 350 22.07 2.69 -29.34
C ALA A 350 22.54 3.79 -28.38
N VAL A 351 21.73 4.83 -28.18
CA VAL A 351 22.03 5.93 -27.25
C VAL A 351 22.18 5.41 -25.81
N ILE A 352 21.27 4.57 -25.33
CA ILE A 352 21.41 3.93 -24.00
C ILE A 352 22.66 3.06 -23.92
N GLN A 353 22.98 2.28 -24.95
CA GLN A 353 24.20 1.47 -24.95
C GLN A 353 25.47 2.34 -24.87
N ARG A 354 25.50 3.51 -25.51
CA ARG A 354 26.61 4.46 -25.35
C ARG A 354 26.75 4.93 -23.90
N LEU A 355 25.64 5.28 -23.23
CA LEU A 355 25.65 5.69 -21.82
C LEU A 355 26.14 4.57 -20.89
N VAL A 356 25.61 3.35 -21.05
CA VAL A 356 26.01 2.19 -20.23
C VAL A 356 27.51 1.89 -20.37
N ARG A 357 28.05 1.94 -21.60
CA ARG A 357 29.50 1.76 -21.84
C ARG A 357 30.34 2.88 -21.21
N ALA A 358 29.80 4.09 -21.10
CA ALA A 358 30.43 5.21 -20.41
C ALA A 358 30.30 5.15 -18.88
N GLY A 359 29.60 4.16 -18.32
CA GLY A 359 29.37 4.07 -16.88
C GLY A 359 28.26 4.99 -16.36
N VAL A 360 27.30 5.35 -17.22
CA VAL A 360 26.14 6.17 -16.86
C VAL A 360 24.86 5.33 -16.95
N SER A 361 24.13 5.22 -15.84
CA SER A 361 22.83 4.53 -15.82
C SER A 361 21.69 5.51 -16.05
N ALA A 362 20.80 5.20 -16.99
CA ALA A 362 19.61 5.97 -17.32
C ALA A 362 18.57 5.05 -18.00
N ASN A 363 17.32 5.51 -18.13
CA ASN A 363 16.28 4.72 -18.80
C ASN A 363 15.92 5.31 -20.16
N ARG A 364 15.71 4.45 -21.17
CA ARG A 364 14.95 4.85 -22.36
C ARG A 364 13.47 4.90 -22.01
N ALA A 365 12.78 5.92 -22.50
CA ALA A 365 11.33 6.06 -22.37
C ALA A 365 10.72 6.52 -23.69
N VAL A 366 9.50 6.06 -23.96
CA VAL A 366 8.64 6.66 -24.98
C VAL A 366 7.60 7.49 -24.22
N ALA A 367 7.55 8.79 -24.47
CA ALA A 367 6.71 9.74 -23.74
C ALA A 367 6.21 10.85 -24.65
N PHE A 368 5.29 11.70 -24.16
CA PHE A 368 4.87 12.95 -24.83
C PHE A 368 4.53 12.78 -26.32
N ASN A 369 3.48 12.00 -26.60
CA ASN A 369 3.04 11.70 -27.97
C ASN A 369 4.10 10.93 -28.81
N HIS A 370 4.55 9.80 -28.25
CA HIS A 370 5.45 8.84 -28.91
C HIS A 370 6.88 9.34 -29.20
N LEU A 371 7.34 10.37 -28.49
CA LEU A 371 8.72 10.81 -28.53
C LEU A 371 9.63 9.74 -27.95
N ASP A 372 10.64 9.30 -28.71
CA ASP A 372 11.71 8.42 -28.19
C ASP A 372 12.72 9.27 -27.41
N THR A 373 12.93 8.92 -26.15
CA THR A 373 13.68 9.76 -25.22
C THR A 373 14.61 8.95 -24.32
N ILE A 374 15.67 9.60 -23.84
CA ILE A 374 16.35 9.18 -22.61
C ILE A 374 15.75 9.96 -21.45
N ARG A 375 15.30 9.25 -20.42
CA ARG A 375 14.83 9.80 -19.16
C ARG A 375 15.93 9.71 -18.12
N PHE A 376 16.36 10.87 -17.64
CA PHE A 376 17.32 11.02 -16.55
C PHE A 376 16.58 11.35 -15.25
N GLY A 377 17.14 10.93 -14.12
CA GLY A 377 16.69 11.31 -12.77
C GLY A 377 17.89 11.67 -11.89
N VAL A 378 17.77 12.69 -11.04
CA VAL A 378 18.90 13.22 -10.25
C VAL A 378 18.82 12.95 -8.75
N GLN A 379 17.80 12.21 -8.31
CA GLN A 379 17.46 11.99 -6.91
C GLN A 379 18.56 11.24 -6.13
N GLU A 380 19.27 10.29 -6.76
CA GLU A 380 20.41 9.61 -6.13
C GLU A 380 21.64 10.53 -6.04
N ILE A 381 22.07 11.15 -7.13
CA ILE A 381 23.24 12.05 -7.11
C ILE A 381 23.01 13.23 -6.14
N THR A 382 21.78 13.71 -6.03
CA THR A 382 21.40 14.69 -5.01
C THR A 382 21.61 14.13 -3.61
N ARG A 383 21.18 12.89 -3.35
CA ARG A 383 21.43 12.21 -2.07
C ARG A 383 22.91 11.94 -1.82
N ARG A 384 23.76 11.85 -2.86
CA ARG A 384 25.23 11.78 -2.75
C ARG A 384 25.88 13.15 -2.54
N GLY A 385 25.11 14.24 -2.61
CA GLY A 385 25.58 15.60 -2.39
C GLY A 385 26.34 16.21 -3.57
N TYR A 386 25.90 15.89 -4.79
CA TYR A 386 26.36 16.58 -6.00
C TYR A 386 25.91 18.05 -5.96
N ASP A 387 26.86 18.96 -6.17
CA ASP A 387 26.64 20.39 -6.33
C ASP A 387 26.70 20.80 -7.82
N HIS A 388 26.58 22.10 -8.10
CA HIS A 388 26.51 22.59 -9.49
C HIS A 388 27.79 22.33 -10.28
N ASP A 389 28.97 22.36 -9.64
CA ASP A 389 30.24 22.06 -10.31
C ASP A 389 30.30 20.57 -10.71
N ASP A 390 29.86 19.67 -9.81
CA ASP A 390 29.76 18.24 -10.13
C ASP A 390 28.75 18.00 -11.28
N LEU A 391 27.63 18.73 -11.30
CA LEU A 391 26.60 18.60 -12.34
C LEU A 391 27.05 19.13 -13.70
N ASP A 392 27.83 20.21 -13.73
CA ASP A 392 28.42 20.72 -14.96
C ASP A 392 29.43 19.74 -15.54
N GLU A 393 30.26 19.14 -14.69
CA GLU A 393 31.19 18.10 -15.11
C GLU A 393 30.44 16.84 -15.58
N ALA A 394 29.38 16.44 -14.89
CA ALA A 394 28.50 15.36 -15.35
C ALA A 394 27.89 15.69 -16.73
N ALA A 395 27.46 16.94 -16.94
CA ALA A 395 26.93 17.39 -18.22
C ALA A 395 27.97 17.34 -19.33
N ASP A 396 29.23 17.70 -19.06
CA ASP A 396 30.34 17.56 -20.02
C ASP A 396 30.54 16.11 -20.46
N LEU A 397 30.58 15.19 -19.50
CA LEU A 397 30.80 13.77 -19.75
C LEU A 397 29.61 13.15 -20.51
N VAL A 398 28.38 13.44 -20.07
CA VAL A 398 27.15 12.92 -20.70
C VAL A 398 26.97 13.51 -22.10
N ALA A 399 27.19 14.81 -22.30
CA ALA A 399 27.09 15.43 -23.62
C ALA A 399 28.14 14.88 -24.59
N ALA A 400 29.37 14.62 -24.13
CA ALA A 400 30.41 14.02 -24.96
C ALA A 400 30.01 12.64 -25.50
N VAL A 401 29.28 11.85 -24.70
CA VAL A 401 28.75 10.53 -25.08
C VAL A 401 27.52 10.63 -25.98
N LEU A 402 26.55 11.49 -25.61
CA LEU A 402 25.30 11.64 -26.35
C LEU A 402 25.52 12.20 -27.75
N LEU A 403 26.41 13.18 -27.88
CA LEU A 403 26.76 13.87 -29.13
C LEU A 403 27.92 13.21 -29.88
N GLU A 404 28.36 12.02 -29.44
CA GLU A 404 29.42 11.23 -30.08
C GLU A 404 30.74 11.99 -30.29
N ARG A 405 31.06 12.92 -29.37
CA ARG A 405 32.31 13.69 -29.41
C ARG A 405 33.49 12.88 -28.89
N GLN A 406 33.23 11.87 -28.07
CA GLN A 406 34.24 10.94 -27.54
C GLN A 406 33.65 9.52 -27.41
N GLU A 407 34.50 8.52 -27.57
CA GLU A 407 34.14 7.12 -27.35
C GLU A 407 33.78 6.88 -25.86
N PRO A 408 32.69 6.15 -25.55
CA PRO A 408 32.26 5.87 -24.19
C PRO A 408 33.36 5.28 -23.29
N GLU A 409 34.20 4.40 -23.84
CA GLU A 409 35.29 3.73 -23.13
C GLU A 409 36.38 4.71 -22.65
N ARG A 410 36.55 5.85 -23.34
CA ARG A 410 37.46 6.93 -22.91
C ARG A 410 36.85 7.82 -21.83
N ILE A 411 35.52 7.87 -21.76
CA ILE A 411 34.76 8.66 -20.78
C ILE A 411 34.60 7.89 -19.45
N ARG A 412 34.45 6.56 -19.50
CA ARG A 412 34.18 5.71 -18.32
C ARG A 412 35.12 5.93 -17.12
N PRO A 413 36.46 6.05 -17.28
CA PRO A 413 37.34 6.31 -16.14
C PRO A 413 37.07 7.66 -15.46
N ARG A 414 36.72 8.69 -16.24
CA ARG A 414 36.39 10.04 -15.72
C ARG A 414 35.04 10.04 -15.01
N VAL A 415 34.08 9.27 -15.50
CA VAL A 415 32.81 9.05 -14.80
C VAL A 415 33.05 8.37 -13.45
N ALA A 416 33.87 7.31 -13.41
CA ALA A 416 34.22 6.63 -12.16
C ALA A 416 34.96 7.55 -11.17
N GLU A 417 35.82 8.45 -11.66
CA GLU A 417 36.50 9.47 -10.85
C GLU A 417 35.50 10.48 -10.25
N LEU A 418 34.54 10.98 -11.04
CA LEU A 418 33.46 11.84 -10.57
C LEU A 418 32.62 11.16 -9.47
N VAL A 419 32.16 9.93 -9.71
CA VAL A 419 31.40 9.13 -8.73
C VAL A 419 32.22 8.89 -7.46
N GLY A 420 33.52 8.64 -7.60
CA GLY A 420 34.44 8.42 -6.49
C GLY A 420 34.55 9.60 -5.49
N ARG A 421 34.28 10.84 -5.93
CA ARG A 421 34.32 12.04 -5.09
C ARG A 421 33.13 12.17 -4.14
N ARG A 422 31.97 11.57 -4.46
CA ARG A 422 30.69 11.78 -3.76
C ARG A 422 30.11 10.47 -3.22
N ARG A 423 30.79 9.82 -2.27
CA ARG A 423 30.36 8.51 -1.72
C ARG A 423 29.39 8.59 -0.55
N THR A 424 29.44 9.66 0.23
CA THR A 424 28.64 9.83 1.45
C THR A 424 27.16 10.02 1.13
N VAL A 425 26.30 9.25 1.77
CA VAL A 425 24.84 9.42 1.69
C VAL A 425 24.42 10.57 2.61
N ARG A 426 23.76 11.59 2.05
CA ARG A 426 23.18 12.74 2.75
C ARG A 426 21.69 12.52 3.03
N TYR A 427 21.11 13.48 3.76
CA TYR A 427 19.70 13.50 4.18
C TYR A 427 19.33 12.22 4.97
N THR A 428 20.02 12.05 6.10
CA THR A 428 19.99 10.86 6.97
C THR A 428 19.39 11.15 8.36
N GLY A 429 18.80 12.33 8.55
CA GLY A 429 18.18 12.78 9.79
C GLY A 429 19.15 12.97 10.95
N ASP A 430 20.43 13.23 10.68
CA ASP A 430 21.41 13.42 11.76
C ASP A 430 21.16 14.75 12.50
N PRO A 431 21.17 14.75 13.85
CA PRO A 431 20.68 15.84 14.68
C PRO A 431 21.46 17.17 14.57
N ALA A 432 22.51 17.26 13.76
CA ALA A 432 23.08 18.54 13.38
C ALA A 432 22.05 19.44 12.65
N SER A 433 20.98 18.86 12.10
CA SER A 433 19.84 19.57 11.48
C SER A 433 18.62 19.74 12.41
N ALA A 434 18.75 19.62 13.75
CA ALA A 434 17.65 19.53 14.74
C ALA A 434 16.52 20.58 14.73
N ALA A 435 16.56 21.59 13.87
CA ALA A 435 15.36 22.32 13.50
C ALA A 435 14.50 21.45 12.56
N GLY A 436 13.77 20.49 13.13
CA GLY A 436 12.69 19.80 12.40
C GLY A 436 11.81 20.85 11.69
N PRO A 437 11.35 20.60 10.46
CA PRO A 437 10.74 21.64 9.65
C PRO A 437 9.51 22.23 10.35
N PRO A 438 9.18 23.51 10.11
CA PRO A 438 7.93 24.08 10.60
C PRO A 438 6.81 23.18 10.08
N ALA A 439 6.05 22.61 11.01
CA ALA A 439 4.90 21.79 10.69
C ALA A 439 4.09 22.53 9.62
N ARG A 440 3.79 21.87 8.50
CA ARG A 440 2.67 22.30 7.65
C ARG A 440 1.52 22.62 8.60
N GLU A 441 0.89 23.79 8.43
CA GLU A 441 -0.21 24.26 9.29
C GLU A 441 -0.99 23.05 9.76
N ARG A 442 -0.97 22.80 11.08
CA ARG A 442 -1.55 21.58 11.64
C ARG A 442 -2.94 21.49 11.05
N TYR A 443 -3.17 20.48 10.23
CA TYR A 443 -4.52 20.05 9.96
C TYR A 443 -5.12 19.80 11.34
N ALA A 444 -5.94 20.71 11.83
CA ALA A 444 -6.62 20.55 13.09
C ALA A 444 -7.71 19.51 12.80
N PRO A 445 -7.56 18.25 13.25
CA PRO A 445 -8.67 17.33 13.12
C PRO A 445 -9.87 17.97 13.84
N PRO A 446 -11.09 17.84 13.31
CA PRO A 446 -12.26 18.24 14.07
C PRO A 446 -12.17 17.55 15.42
N THR A 447 -12.14 18.37 16.47
CA THR A 447 -12.16 17.90 17.86
C THR A 447 -13.34 16.97 18.00
N ALA A 448 -13.10 15.72 18.41
CA ALA A 448 -14.18 14.82 18.76
C ALA A 448 -15.12 15.56 19.74
N PRO A 449 -16.45 15.53 19.51
CA PRO A 449 -17.37 16.28 20.35
C PRO A 449 -17.11 15.98 21.82
N ALA A 450 -16.78 17.03 22.58
CA ALA A 450 -16.53 16.94 24.00
C ALA A 450 -17.83 16.48 24.69
N GLY A 451 -17.77 15.37 25.44
CA GLY A 451 -18.89 14.95 26.31
C GLY A 451 -19.12 13.46 26.44
N HIS A 452 -18.58 12.61 25.56
CA HIS A 452 -18.66 11.16 25.70
C HIS A 452 -17.27 10.52 25.60
N PRO A 453 -16.97 9.48 26.40
CA PRO A 453 -15.79 8.66 26.16
C PRO A 453 -15.83 8.16 24.71
N ALA A 454 -14.73 8.34 23.98
CA ALA A 454 -14.63 7.87 22.61
C ALA A 454 -14.93 6.37 22.58
N ARG A 455 -15.92 5.97 21.76
CA ARG A 455 -16.30 4.57 21.57
C ARG A 455 -15.04 3.72 21.31
N PRO A 456 -14.73 2.71 22.14
CA PRO A 456 -13.57 1.87 21.90
C PRO A 456 -13.82 0.99 20.68
N ARG A 457 -12.75 0.66 19.93
CA ARG A 457 -12.86 -0.29 18.82
C ARG A 457 -13.11 -1.72 19.30
N TRP A 458 -12.42 -2.11 20.37
CA TRP A 458 -12.43 -3.46 20.90
C TRP A 458 -13.13 -3.48 22.25
N ILE A 459 -13.96 -4.50 22.45
CA ILE A 459 -14.62 -4.74 23.72
C ILE A 459 -13.59 -5.09 24.81
N GLY A 460 -13.72 -4.49 25.98
CA GLY A 460 -12.98 -4.89 27.17
C GLY A 460 -13.49 -6.22 27.72
N VAL A 461 -12.65 -6.95 28.44
CA VAL A 461 -13.04 -8.21 29.09
C VAL A 461 -12.53 -8.21 30.53
N ARG A 462 -13.43 -8.50 31.47
CA ARG A 462 -13.13 -8.91 32.83
C ARG A 462 -13.41 -10.41 32.94
N LEU A 463 -12.36 -11.21 33.01
CA LEU A 463 -12.45 -12.67 33.06
C LEU A 463 -12.21 -13.16 34.50
N THR A 464 -13.05 -14.09 34.94
CA THR A 464 -12.88 -14.84 36.19
C THR A 464 -13.00 -16.34 35.91
N PRO A 465 -12.53 -17.23 36.79
CA PRO A 465 -12.69 -18.67 36.59
C PRO A 465 -14.17 -19.09 36.52
N LEU A 466 -14.48 -20.07 35.68
CA LEU A 466 -15.82 -20.66 35.61
C LEU A 466 -16.01 -21.69 36.74
N PRO A 467 -16.96 -21.49 37.66
CA PRO A 467 -17.13 -22.40 38.80
C PRO A 467 -17.67 -23.78 38.38
N GLU A 468 -18.55 -23.82 37.37
CA GLU A 468 -19.12 -25.05 36.84
C GLU A 468 -19.01 -25.07 35.32
N PRO A 469 -18.25 -26.03 34.73
CA PRO A 469 -18.12 -26.13 33.29
C PRO A 469 -19.45 -26.48 32.63
N VAL A 470 -19.60 -26.02 31.39
CA VAL A 470 -20.72 -26.43 30.53
C VAL A 470 -20.70 -27.95 30.35
N THR A 471 -21.86 -28.58 30.40
CA THR A 471 -21.99 -30.02 30.15
C THR A 471 -22.20 -30.31 28.66
N GLU A 472 -21.82 -31.50 28.21
CA GLU A 472 -22.06 -31.95 26.83
C GLU A 472 -23.54 -31.84 26.42
N ALA A 473 -24.45 -32.14 27.36
CA ALA A 473 -25.88 -32.06 27.13
C ALA A 473 -26.36 -30.61 26.91
N GLU A 474 -25.78 -29.63 27.62
CA GLU A 474 -26.13 -28.22 27.48
C GLU A 474 -25.64 -27.65 26.14
N CYS A 475 -24.41 -27.98 25.71
CA CYS A 475 -23.85 -27.44 24.48
C CYS A 475 -24.21 -28.24 23.21
N ALA A 476 -24.84 -29.42 23.31
CA ALA A 476 -25.14 -30.28 22.16
C ALA A 476 -25.87 -29.55 21.01
N GLY A 477 -26.79 -28.65 21.33
CA GLY A 477 -27.47 -27.80 20.34
C GLY A 477 -26.52 -26.84 19.65
N ALA A 478 -25.71 -26.10 20.43
CA ALA A 478 -24.73 -25.16 19.92
C ALA A 478 -23.67 -25.84 19.03
N GLN A 479 -23.20 -27.03 19.41
CA GLN A 479 -22.28 -27.83 18.59
C GLN A 479 -22.89 -28.22 17.24
N ARG A 480 -24.17 -28.62 17.21
CA ARG A 480 -24.87 -28.95 15.96
C ARG A 480 -25.03 -27.73 15.07
N LEU A 481 -25.45 -26.60 15.63
CA LEU A 481 -25.57 -25.35 14.89
C LEU A 481 -24.21 -24.88 14.33
N GLY A 482 -23.15 -24.97 15.14
CA GLY A 482 -21.79 -24.62 14.72
C GLY A 482 -21.27 -25.49 13.57
N ARG A 483 -21.44 -26.82 13.67
CA ARG A 483 -21.13 -27.76 12.58
C ARG A 483 -21.87 -27.41 11.29
N LEU A 484 -23.15 -27.09 11.39
CA LEU A 484 -23.98 -26.76 10.23
C LEU A 484 -23.55 -25.43 9.60
N ALA A 485 -23.40 -24.38 10.40
CA ALA A 485 -23.05 -23.04 9.92
C ALA A 485 -21.61 -22.97 9.39
N GLY A 486 -20.69 -23.73 9.97
CA GLY A 486 -19.32 -23.84 9.46
C GLY A 486 -19.24 -24.60 8.13
N ALA A 487 -20.21 -25.46 7.82
CA ALA A 487 -20.19 -26.29 6.61
C ALA A 487 -20.65 -25.57 5.32
N PHE A 488 -20.83 -24.25 5.36
CA PHE A 488 -21.18 -23.46 4.18
C PHE A 488 -20.03 -23.49 3.16
N PRO A 489 -20.29 -23.61 1.85
CA PRO A 489 -19.24 -23.70 0.82
C PRO A 489 -18.32 -22.49 0.78
N HIS A 490 -18.81 -21.31 1.16
CA HIS A 490 -18.08 -20.04 1.15
C HIS A 490 -17.61 -19.59 2.54
N GLN A 491 -17.57 -20.51 3.50
CA GLN A 491 -16.89 -20.31 4.78
C GLN A 491 -15.39 -20.13 4.52
N ILE A 492 -14.83 -18.96 4.90
CA ILE A 492 -13.45 -18.59 4.54
C ILE A 492 -12.38 -19.18 5.47
N ASP A 493 -12.76 -19.55 6.70
CA ASP A 493 -11.88 -20.11 7.71
C ASP A 493 -12.64 -21.07 8.66
N SER A 494 -11.95 -21.65 9.64
CA SER A 494 -12.59 -22.50 10.66
C SER A 494 -13.20 -21.70 11.82
N SER A 495 -13.14 -20.37 11.75
CA SER A 495 -13.58 -19.45 12.80
C SER A 495 -15.09 -19.19 12.74
N GLY A 496 -15.59 -18.51 13.76
CA GLY A 496 -16.99 -18.20 13.97
C GLY A 496 -17.43 -18.52 15.39
N ASN A 497 -18.61 -18.05 15.76
CA ASN A 497 -19.07 -18.04 17.13
C ASN A 497 -20.49 -18.54 17.27
N VAL A 498 -20.73 -19.25 18.38
CA VAL A 498 -22.06 -19.70 18.76
C VAL A 498 -22.30 -19.27 20.20
N SER A 499 -23.47 -18.73 20.49
CA SER A 499 -23.93 -18.56 21.86
C SER A 499 -25.26 -19.25 22.08
N PHE A 500 -25.47 -19.71 23.31
CA PHE A 500 -26.75 -20.26 23.74
C PHE A 500 -27.07 -19.85 25.19
N THR A 501 -28.36 -19.77 25.50
CA THR A 501 -28.84 -19.56 26.88
C THR A 501 -29.35 -20.87 27.47
N SER A 502 -28.67 -21.37 28.51
CA SER A 502 -29.01 -22.59 29.25
C SER A 502 -30.39 -22.48 29.91
N THR A 503 -30.89 -23.61 30.42
CA THR A 503 -32.21 -23.70 31.07
C THR A 503 -32.30 -22.87 32.34
N ASP A 504 -31.19 -22.71 33.07
CA ASP A 504 -31.05 -21.85 34.24
C ASP A 504 -30.83 -20.36 33.91
N GLY A 505 -30.75 -20.00 32.62
CA GLY A 505 -30.65 -18.61 32.16
C GLY A 505 -29.22 -18.07 32.02
N ARG A 506 -28.17 -18.88 32.19
CA ARG A 506 -26.79 -18.46 31.90
C ARG A 506 -26.58 -18.36 30.38
N LEU A 507 -25.84 -17.33 29.92
CA LEU A 507 -25.47 -17.18 28.52
C LEU A 507 -24.05 -17.68 28.34
N PHE A 508 -23.88 -18.66 27.46
CA PHE A 508 -22.57 -19.17 27.07
C PHE A 508 -22.28 -18.75 25.64
N VAL A 509 -21.03 -18.34 25.38
CA VAL A 509 -20.51 -18.02 24.04
C VAL A 509 -19.21 -18.77 23.83
N THR A 510 -18.87 -19.09 22.59
CA THR A 510 -17.57 -19.69 22.31
C THR A 510 -16.42 -18.74 22.65
N GLY A 511 -15.35 -19.33 23.18
CA GLY A 511 -14.10 -18.68 23.53
C GLY A 511 -13.37 -18.17 22.30
N SER A 512 -12.37 -17.32 22.54
CA SER A 512 -11.47 -16.88 21.49
C SER A 512 -10.68 -18.09 20.95
N GLY A 513 -10.49 -18.17 19.62
CA GLY A 513 -9.64 -19.19 18.98
C GLY A 513 -10.27 -20.57 18.77
N THR A 514 -11.54 -20.74 19.14
CA THR A 514 -12.29 -21.99 18.95
C THR A 514 -12.70 -22.18 17.49
N TYR A 515 -12.75 -23.42 17.01
CA TYR A 515 -13.27 -23.71 15.67
C TYR A 515 -14.75 -24.04 15.71
N ILE A 516 -15.56 -23.29 14.95
CA ILE A 516 -17.03 -23.39 14.98
C ILE A 516 -17.55 -24.80 14.64
N LYS A 517 -16.78 -25.58 13.88
CA LYS A 517 -17.12 -26.94 13.44
C LYS A 517 -16.87 -28.02 14.49
N ASP A 518 -16.05 -27.75 15.50
CA ASP A 518 -15.52 -28.77 16.42
C ASP A 518 -15.52 -28.25 17.86
N LEU A 519 -16.69 -27.77 18.29
CA LEU A 519 -16.88 -27.20 19.62
C LEU A 519 -16.99 -28.31 20.68
N ALA A 520 -16.24 -28.17 21.76
CA ALA A 520 -16.31 -28.98 22.97
C ALA A 520 -16.86 -28.15 24.15
N PRO A 521 -17.31 -28.77 25.26
CA PRO A 521 -17.82 -28.03 26.40
C PRO A 521 -16.81 -27.02 27.00
N GLY A 522 -15.51 -27.34 26.95
CA GLY A 522 -14.43 -26.45 27.39
C GLY A 522 -14.20 -25.22 26.50
N ASP A 523 -14.84 -25.15 25.33
CA ASP A 523 -14.73 -24.02 24.42
C ASP A 523 -15.70 -22.89 24.76
N PHE A 524 -16.53 -23.03 25.81
CA PHE A 524 -17.55 -22.04 26.16
C PHE A 524 -17.16 -21.19 27.36
N VAL A 525 -17.47 -19.90 27.25
CA VAL A 525 -17.28 -18.86 28.27
C VAL A 525 -18.66 -18.32 28.65
N GLU A 526 -18.94 -18.24 29.95
CA GLU A 526 -20.18 -17.64 30.46
C GLU A 526 -20.08 -16.11 30.38
N LEU A 527 -21.05 -15.47 29.72
CA LEU A 527 -21.25 -14.02 29.75
C LEU A 527 -22.22 -13.68 30.88
N THR A 528 -21.70 -13.08 31.94
CA THR A 528 -22.48 -12.72 33.15
C THR A 528 -23.10 -11.33 33.10
N GLY A 529 -22.64 -10.48 32.16
CA GLY A 529 -23.16 -9.13 31.95
C GLY A 529 -22.16 -8.22 31.23
N ALA A 530 -22.51 -6.96 31.07
CA ALA A 530 -21.63 -5.93 30.52
C ALA A 530 -21.78 -4.61 31.29
N GLU A 531 -20.67 -3.88 31.45
CA GLU A 531 -20.64 -2.52 32.00
C GLU A 531 -19.97 -1.61 30.96
N GLY A 532 -20.77 -0.75 30.31
CA GLY A 532 -20.32 0.02 29.15
C GLY A 532 -19.81 -0.91 28.03
N TRP A 533 -18.59 -0.68 27.56
CA TRP A 533 -17.91 -1.54 26.58
C TRP A 533 -16.95 -2.53 27.24
N THR A 534 -17.32 -3.12 28.38
CA THR A 534 -16.56 -4.19 29.05
C THR A 534 -17.48 -5.36 29.39
N LEU A 535 -17.17 -6.55 28.85
CA LEU A 535 -17.87 -7.80 29.16
C LEU A 535 -17.35 -8.42 30.45
N HIS A 536 -18.26 -8.86 31.30
CA HIS A 536 -17.98 -9.65 32.50
C HIS A 536 -18.18 -11.13 32.18
N CYS A 537 -17.10 -11.90 32.28
CA CYS A 537 -17.03 -13.27 31.79
C CYS A 537 -16.51 -14.25 32.84
N ARG A 538 -16.94 -15.51 32.73
CA ARG A 538 -16.37 -16.64 33.47
C ARG A 538 -15.93 -17.75 32.52
N GLY A 539 -14.68 -18.19 32.60
CA GLY A 539 -14.10 -19.18 31.69
C GLY A 539 -12.60 -19.39 31.92
N ASP A 540 -12.04 -20.42 31.27
CA ASP A 540 -10.59 -20.68 31.27
C ASP A 540 -9.80 -19.69 30.39
N GLY A 541 -10.49 -19.05 29.44
CA GLY A 541 -9.94 -18.08 28.52
C GLY A 541 -10.94 -16.96 28.21
N PRO A 542 -10.49 -15.92 27.49
CA PRO A 542 -11.36 -14.83 27.09
C PRO A 542 -12.41 -15.31 26.08
N PRO A 543 -13.60 -14.67 26.05
CA PRO A 543 -14.58 -14.95 25.02
C PRO A 543 -14.07 -14.46 23.65
N SER A 544 -14.71 -14.87 22.57
CA SER A 544 -14.44 -14.29 21.25
C SER A 544 -14.56 -12.75 21.26
N ALA A 545 -13.79 -12.09 20.41
CA ALA A 545 -13.91 -10.65 20.19
C ALA A 545 -15.35 -10.24 19.83
N GLU A 546 -16.10 -11.12 19.15
CA GLU A 546 -17.47 -10.91 18.71
C GLU A 546 -18.51 -11.21 19.80
N ALA A 547 -18.11 -11.68 20.99
CA ALA A 547 -19.04 -12.00 22.08
C ALA A 547 -19.95 -10.84 22.50
N TYR A 548 -19.56 -9.60 22.23
CA TYR A 548 -20.41 -8.44 22.49
C TYR A 548 -21.66 -8.42 21.62
N LEU A 549 -21.58 -8.89 20.38
CA LEU A 549 -22.73 -9.07 19.49
C LEU A 549 -23.74 -10.04 20.09
N HIS A 550 -23.26 -11.16 20.64
CA HIS A 550 -24.10 -12.17 21.29
C HIS A 550 -24.79 -11.62 22.53
N HIS A 551 -24.07 -10.85 23.36
CA HIS A 551 -24.65 -10.17 24.51
C HIS A 551 -25.74 -9.17 24.10
N LEU A 552 -25.47 -8.30 23.12
CA LEU A 552 -26.44 -7.30 22.68
C LEU A 552 -27.71 -7.94 22.08
N LEU A 553 -27.59 -9.02 21.31
CA LEU A 553 -28.76 -9.73 20.77
C LEU A 553 -29.61 -10.37 21.87
N ARG A 554 -28.98 -10.89 22.94
CA ARG A 554 -29.73 -11.36 24.13
C ARG A 554 -30.50 -10.22 24.78
N GLU A 555 -29.87 -9.07 24.99
CA GLU A 555 -30.50 -7.93 25.67
C GLU A 555 -31.60 -7.26 24.84
N ARG A 556 -31.41 -7.14 23.52
CA ARG A 556 -32.32 -6.41 22.63
C ARG A 556 -33.54 -7.21 22.23
N VAL A 557 -33.35 -8.50 21.93
CA VAL A 557 -34.41 -9.34 21.37
C VAL A 557 -34.56 -10.66 22.12
N GLY A 558 -33.90 -10.87 23.27
CA GLY A 558 -34.05 -12.11 24.02
C GLY A 558 -33.58 -13.34 23.24
N ALA A 559 -32.60 -13.17 22.34
CA ALA A 559 -32.05 -14.27 21.55
C ALA A 559 -31.50 -15.35 22.49
N ARG A 560 -32.01 -16.59 22.35
CA ARG A 560 -31.51 -17.73 23.11
C ARG A 560 -30.40 -18.47 22.37
N TYR A 561 -30.37 -18.37 21.04
CA TYR A 561 -29.33 -18.91 20.18
C TYR A 561 -28.87 -17.84 19.22
N VAL A 562 -27.55 -17.69 19.07
CA VAL A 562 -26.95 -16.83 18.06
C VAL A 562 -25.78 -17.58 17.44
N VAL A 563 -25.70 -17.54 16.11
CA VAL A 563 -24.61 -18.13 15.33
C VAL A 563 -24.04 -17.06 14.42
N HIS A 564 -22.74 -16.84 14.48
CA HIS A 564 -22.01 -16.01 13.53
C HIS A 564 -20.95 -16.88 12.84
N ASN A 565 -21.05 -17.07 11.53
CA ASN A 565 -20.03 -17.77 10.75
C ASN A 565 -19.24 -16.79 9.89
N HIS A 566 -18.06 -17.17 9.44
CA HIS A 566 -17.23 -16.36 8.53
C HIS A 566 -17.50 -16.73 7.06
N CYS A 567 -18.78 -16.82 6.69
CA CYS A 567 -19.18 -17.07 5.32
C CYS A 567 -19.22 -15.76 4.53
N ILE A 568 -18.50 -15.70 3.40
CA ILE A 568 -18.61 -14.61 2.43
C ILE A 568 -19.36 -15.14 1.22
N PRO A 569 -20.70 -15.12 1.25
CA PRO A 569 -21.52 -15.71 0.20
C PRO A 569 -21.39 -14.93 -1.10
N GLY A 570 -21.61 -15.61 -2.22
CA GLY A 570 -21.70 -14.99 -3.54
C GLY A 570 -23.02 -14.24 -3.76
N ARG A 571 -23.33 -13.94 -5.03
CA ARG A 571 -24.59 -13.26 -5.42
C ARG A 571 -25.86 -13.97 -4.97
N ALA A 572 -25.80 -15.29 -4.69
CA ALA A 572 -26.92 -16.07 -4.17
C ALA A 572 -27.50 -15.52 -2.85
N LEU A 573 -26.72 -14.74 -2.07
CA LEU A 573 -27.23 -14.09 -0.88
C LEU A 573 -28.34 -13.08 -1.17
N GLU A 574 -28.34 -12.44 -2.34
CA GLU A 574 -29.40 -11.49 -2.72
C GLU A 574 -30.79 -12.16 -2.73
N THR A 575 -30.83 -13.49 -2.89
CA THR A 575 -32.06 -14.29 -2.85
C THR A 575 -32.33 -14.98 -1.50
N SER A 576 -31.44 -14.87 -0.51
CA SER A 576 -31.62 -15.56 0.77
C SER A 576 -32.56 -14.86 1.76
N GLY A 577 -32.93 -13.61 1.49
CA GLY A 577 -33.66 -12.76 2.44
C GLY A 577 -32.79 -12.21 3.57
N ALA A 578 -31.47 -12.48 3.58
CA ALA A 578 -30.56 -11.94 4.57
C ALA A 578 -30.48 -10.41 4.46
N LEU A 579 -30.62 -9.72 5.59
CA LEU A 579 -30.45 -8.28 5.66
C LEU A 579 -28.95 -7.93 5.56
N VAL A 580 -28.57 -7.17 4.55
CA VAL A 580 -27.16 -6.83 4.29
C VAL A 580 -26.75 -5.59 5.08
N ILE A 581 -25.87 -5.77 6.05
CA ILE A 581 -25.24 -4.69 6.82
C ILE A 581 -23.97 -4.25 6.07
N PRO A 582 -23.79 -2.94 5.76
CA PRO A 582 -22.61 -2.45 5.08
C PRO A 582 -21.35 -2.63 5.94
N PRO A 583 -20.14 -2.65 5.34
CA PRO A 583 -18.88 -2.76 6.08
C PRO A 583 -18.80 -1.72 7.21
N LYS A 584 -18.24 -2.12 8.34
CA LYS A 584 -18.08 -1.29 9.53
C LYS A 584 -16.61 -1.10 9.84
N GLU A 585 -16.34 -0.10 10.70
CA GLU A 585 -14.99 0.16 11.17
C GLU A 585 -14.38 -1.06 11.85
N TYR A 586 -13.05 -1.18 11.78
CA TYR A 586 -12.30 -2.20 12.51
C TYR A 586 -12.63 -2.17 13.99
N GLY A 587 -13.10 -3.30 14.49
CA GLY A 587 -13.40 -3.48 15.90
C GLY A 587 -14.68 -4.27 16.13
N SER A 588 -14.73 -4.99 17.25
CA SER A 588 -15.92 -5.77 17.59
C SER A 588 -17.09 -4.93 18.08
N VAL A 589 -16.85 -3.71 18.58
CA VAL A 589 -17.90 -2.85 19.12
C VAL A 589 -18.82 -2.32 18.02
N ALA A 590 -18.24 -1.67 17.00
CA ALA A 590 -19.01 -1.11 15.89
C ALA A 590 -19.80 -2.17 15.12
N LEU A 591 -19.25 -3.38 15.03
CA LEU A 591 -19.87 -4.53 14.41
C LEU A 591 -21.07 -5.04 15.21
N ALA A 592 -20.88 -5.25 16.52
CA ALA A 592 -21.91 -5.71 17.42
C ALA A 592 -23.08 -4.72 17.50
N GLU A 593 -22.80 -3.42 17.62
CA GLU A 593 -23.81 -2.35 17.62
C GLU A 593 -24.62 -2.34 16.32
N ALA A 594 -23.97 -2.45 15.16
CA ALA A 594 -24.67 -2.46 13.88
C ALA A 594 -25.59 -3.68 13.71
N VAL A 595 -25.17 -4.84 14.20
CA VAL A 595 -26.01 -6.05 14.20
C VAL A 595 -27.17 -5.91 15.19
N ALA A 596 -26.92 -5.35 16.36
CA ALA A 596 -27.95 -5.10 17.37
C ALA A 596 -28.99 -4.07 16.90
N ASP A 597 -28.60 -3.05 16.14
CA ASP A 597 -29.53 -2.08 15.56
C ASP A 597 -30.41 -2.71 14.47
N ALA A 598 -29.86 -3.66 13.72
CA ALA A 598 -30.54 -4.34 12.61
C ALA A 598 -31.39 -5.55 13.03
N CYS A 599 -31.25 -6.03 14.28
CA CYS A 599 -31.82 -7.31 14.69
C CYS A 599 -33.35 -7.33 14.77
N GLN A 600 -34.00 -6.17 14.92
CA GLN A 600 -35.47 -6.10 14.92
C GLN A 600 -36.07 -6.35 13.53
N ASP A 601 -35.30 -6.10 12.47
CA ASP A 601 -35.76 -6.21 11.09
C ASP A 601 -35.51 -7.60 10.50
N SER A 602 -34.56 -8.37 11.05
CA SER A 602 -34.22 -9.70 10.54
C SER A 602 -33.54 -10.61 11.56
N GLN A 603 -33.87 -11.90 11.48
CA GLN A 603 -33.18 -13.00 12.15
C GLN A 603 -31.96 -13.51 11.39
N VAL A 604 -31.81 -13.12 10.12
CA VAL A 604 -30.70 -13.47 9.24
C VAL A 604 -30.07 -12.21 8.70
N MET A 605 -28.83 -11.93 9.10
CA MET A 605 -28.08 -10.75 8.69
C MET A 605 -26.77 -11.17 8.05
N TYR A 606 -26.32 -10.41 7.05
CA TYR A 606 -24.98 -10.53 6.49
C TYR A 606 -24.21 -9.26 6.77
N VAL A 607 -23.22 -9.35 7.65
CA VAL A 607 -22.26 -8.27 7.82
C VAL A 607 -21.28 -8.37 6.67
N ARG A 608 -21.39 -7.45 5.70
CA ARG A 608 -20.60 -7.50 4.48
C ARG A 608 -19.12 -7.63 4.81
N ARG A 609 -18.45 -8.61 4.16
CA ARG A 609 -17.03 -8.94 4.38
C ARG A 609 -16.69 -9.54 5.76
N HIS A 610 -17.67 -9.86 6.59
CA HIS A 610 -17.38 -10.52 7.86
C HIS A 610 -18.03 -11.90 7.95
N GLY A 611 -19.35 -11.97 7.78
CA GLY A 611 -20.04 -13.21 8.10
C GLY A 611 -21.55 -13.10 8.13
N LEU A 612 -22.21 -14.27 8.20
CA LEU A 612 -23.65 -14.36 8.43
C LEU A 612 -23.90 -14.46 9.93
N VAL A 613 -24.87 -13.68 10.41
CA VAL A 613 -25.40 -13.74 11.77
C VAL A 613 -26.81 -14.29 11.72
N PHE A 614 -27.06 -15.33 12.51
CA PHE A 614 -28.35 -15.93 12.73
C PHE A 614 -28.70 -15.77 14.21
N TRP A 615 -29.94 -15.38 14.53
CA TRP A 615 -30.41 -15.40 15.91
C TRP A 615 -31.84 -15.91 16.01
N ALA A 616 -32.16 -16.58 17.12
CA ALA A 616 -33.45 -17.20 17.34
C ALA A 616 -33.79 -17.34 18.83
N HIS A 617 -35.08 -17.55 19.14
CA HIS A 617 -35.55 -17.81 20.50
C HIS A 617 -35.53 -19.30 20.86
N SER A 618 -35.41 -20.18 19.86
CA SER A 618 -35.34 -21.63 20.07
C SER A 618 -34.26 -22.26 19.18
N TYR A 619 -33.83 -23.46 19.58
CA TYR A 619 -32.87 -24.24 18.81
C TYR A 619 -33.43 -24.62 17.43
N ASP A 620 -34.67 -25.10 17.37
CA ASP A 620 -35.29 -25.57 16.12
C ASP A 620 -35.47 -24.42 15.12
N GLU A 621 -35.82 -23.23 15.60
CA GLU A 621 -35.89 -22.02 14.79
C GLU A 621 -34.50 -21.64 14.24
N CYS A 622 -33.47 -21.62 15.08
CA CYS A 622 -32.10 -21.32 14.63
C CYS A 622 -31.61 -22.32 13.58
N LEU A 623 -31.91 -23.60 13.80
CA LEU A 623 -31.57 -24.68 12.88
C LEU A 623 -32.24 -24.46 11.51
N ALA A 624 -33.55 -24.18 11.50
CA ALA A 624 -34.29 -23.94 10.28
C ALA A 624 -33.73 -22.74 9.49
N LEU A 625 -33.42 -21.63 10.16
CA LEU A 625 -32.82 -20.45 9.52
C LEU A 625 -31.49 -20.77 8.84
N ILE A 626 -30.60 -21.52 9.50
CA ILE A 626 -29.30 -21.89 8.94
C ILE A 626 -29.48 -22.86 7.77
N GLU A 627 -30.37 -23.85 7.89
CA GLU A 627 -30.67 -24.80 6.81
C GLU A 627 -31.26 -24.12 5.57
N ASP A 628 -32.14 -23.15 5.76
CA ASP A 628 -32.76 -22.40 4.67
C ASP A 628 -31.74 -21.55 3.92
N VAL A 629 -30.89 -20.79 4.63
CA VAL A 629 -29.84 -20.02 3.96
C VAL A 629 -28.83 -20.94 3.29
N ARG A 630 -28.43 -22.05 3.93
CA ARG A 630 -27.55 -23.04 3.32
C ARG A 630 -28.14 -23.62 2.03
N ARG A 631 -29.43 -23.95 2.03
CA ARG A 631 -30.11 -24.46 0.81
C ARG A 631 -30.04 -23.47 -0.35
N ILE A 632 -30.06 -22.16 -0.05
CA ILE A 632 -30.01 -21.08 -1.05
C ILE A 632 -28.56 -20.81 -1.50
N THR A 633 -27.60 -20.85 -0.58
CA THR A 633 -26.19 -20.54 -0.89
C THR A 633 -25.40 -21.73 -1.43
N GLY A 634 -25.97 -22.94 -1.40
CA GLY A 634 -25.28 -24.21 -1.62
C GLY A 634 -24.60 -24.72 -0.35
#